data_AF-A0A075U6Y6-F1
#
_entry.id   AF-A0A075U6Y6-F1
#
_cell.length_a   1.000
_cell.length_b   1.000
_cell.length_c   1.000
_cell.angle_alpha   90.00
_cell.angle_beta   90.00
_cell.angle_gamma   90.00
#
_symmetry.space_group_name_H-M   'P 1'
#
loop_
_entity.id
_entity.type
_entity.pdbx_description
1 polymer ?
#
loop_
_entity_poly.entity_id
_entity_poly.type
_entity_poly.pdbx_seq_one_letter_code
_entity_poly.pdbx_strand_id
1 'polypeptide(L)' 'MMLTLSVASTTWLAGLKLFGIIMVLPTLIYFVGHWLMRQHPKASNVWHVLFGLYMLIVFVMGLYVLIWG' A
#
# COMPACT_ATOMS: atom_id res chain seq x y z
N MET A 1 24.54 17.44 18.17
CA MET A 1 23.54 17.52 17.08
C MET A 1 23.77 16.49 15.96
N MET A 2 24.48 15.38 16.18
CA MET A 2 24.71 14.36 15.14
C MET A 2 23.76 13.14 15.27
N LEU A 3 23.23 12.90 16.46
CA LEU A 3 22.28 11.81 16.75
C LEU A 3 20.89 12.02 16.12
N THR A 4 20.42 13.26 16.01
CA THR A 4 19.09 13.57 15.45
C THR A 4 19.04 13.37 13.92
N LEU A 5 20.12 13.68 13.22
CA LEU A 5 20.25 13.50 11.76
C LEU A 5 20.28 12.01 11.36
N SER A 6 20.97 11.17 12.15
CA SER A 6 21.01 9.72 11.92
C SER A 6 19.64 9.07 12.10
N VAL A 7 18.91 9.41 13.17
CA VAL A 7 17.57 8.86 13.46
C VAL A 7 16.52 9.32 12.44
N ALA A 8 16.62 10.56 11.95
CA ALA A 8 15.78 11.03 10.85
C ALA A 8 16.05 10.25 9.55
N SER A 9 17.32 10.03 9.18
CA SER A 9 17.65 9.30 7.95
C SER A 9 17.14 7.85 7.93
N THR A 10 17.14 7.16 9.09
CA THR A 10 16.66 5.79 9.21
C THR A 10 15.13 5.71 9.22
N THR A 11 14.44 6.71 9.78
CA THR A 11 12.97 6.78 9.79
C THR A 11 12.38 7.11 8.41
N TRP A 12 13.00 8.00 7.64
CA TRP A 12 12.58 8.25 6.25
C TRP A 12 12.72 7.01 5.36
N LEU A 13 13.85 6.28 5.47
CA LEU A 13 14.03 5.03 4.73
C LEU A 13 13.04 3.95 5.17
N ALA A 14 12.73 3.86 6.47
CA ALA A 14 11.72 2.94 6.99
C ALA A 14 10.32 3.29 6.47
N GLY A 15 9.95 4.58 6.47
CA GLY A 15 8.69 5.07 5.91
C GLY A 15 8.55 4.75 4.42
N LEU A 16 9.62 4.92 3.63
CA LEU A 16 9.63 4.63 2.21
C LEU A 16 9.51 3.11 1.93
N LYS A 17 10.14 2.27 2.76
CA LYS A 17 9.98 0.81 2.71
C LYS A 17 8.55 0.39 3.04
N LEU A 18 7.96 0.95 4.10
CA LEU A 18 6.57 0.69 4.48
C LEU A 18 5.60 1.13 3.39
N PHE A 19 5.81 2.31 2.80
CA PHE A 19 5.03 2.77 1.65
C PHE A 19 5.16 1.80 0.47
N GLY A 20 6.37 1.34 0.15
CA GLY A 20 6.59 0.34 -0.89
C GLY A 20 5.80 -0.96 -0.64
N ILE A 21 5.80 -1.45 0.61
CA ILE A 21 5.11 -2.69 0.98
C ILE A 21 3.59 -2.53 1.00
N ILE A 22 3.07 -1.37 1.42
CA ILE A 22 1.64 -1.14 1.61
C ILE A 22 0.98 -0.62 0.33
N MET A 23 1.69 0.14 -0.50
CA MET A 23 1.10 0.76 -1.70
C MET A 23 1.60 0.10 -2.98
N VAL A 24 2.92 -0.01 -3.16
CA VAL A 24 3.51 -0.44 -4.43
C VAL A 24 3.32 -1.94 -4.65
N LEU A 25 3.66 -2.76 -3.66
CA LEU A 25 3.58 -4.22 -3.77
C LEU A 25 2.14 -4.71 -4.04
N PRO A 26 1.10 -4.26 -3.32
CA PRO A 26 -0.28 -4.69 -3.57
C PRO A 26 -0.78 -4.21 -4.92
N THR A 27 -0.33 -3.04 -5.39
CA THR A 27 -0.66 -2.54 -6.73
C THR A 27 -0.07 -3.44 -7.82
N LEU A 28 1.19 -3.87 -7.68
CA LEU A 28 1.82 -4.81 -8.62
C LEU A 28 1.10 -6.16 -8.62
N ILE A 29 0.82 -6.71 -7.43
CA ILE A 29 0.05 -7.95 -7.28
C ILE A 29 -1.32 -7.83 -7.94
N TYR A 30 -1.98 -6.69 -7.75
CA TYR A 30 -3.26 -6.41 -8.35
C TYR A 30 -3.19 -6.42 -9.89
N PHE A 31 -2.24 -5.69 -10.49
CA PHE A 31 -2.09 -5.62 -11.94
C PHE A 31 -1.77 -7.00 -12.55
N VAL A 32 -0.86 -7.75 -11.94
CA VAL A 32 -0.53 -9.11 -12.40
C VAL A 32 -1.75 -10.02 -12.31
N GLY A 33 -2.45 -10.01 -11.17
CA GLY A 33 -3.67 -10.80 -10.99
C GLY A 33 -4.78 -10.40 -11.97
N HIS A 34 -4.97 -9.10 -12.22
CA HIS A 34 -5.96 -8.62 -13.18
C HIS A 34 -5.63 -9.07 -14.61
N TRP A 35 -4.35 -8.98 -15.01
CA TRP A 35 -3.91 -9.43 -16.32
C TRP A 35 -4.15 -10.94 -16.51
N LEU A 36 -3.81 -11.76 -15.50
CA LEU A 36 -4.03 -13.21 -15.51
C LEU A 36 -5.52 -13.57 -15.54
N MET A 37 -6.35 -12.86 -14.78
CA MET A 37 -7.79 -13.14 -14.66
C MET A 37 -8.64 -12.51 -15.77
N ARG A 38 -8.03 -11.87 -16.77
CA ARG A 38 -8.75 -11.22 -17.87
C ARG A 38 -9.70 -12.15 -18.62
N GLN A 39 -9.38 -13.45 -18.68
CA GLN A 39 -10.21 -14.47 -19.33
C GLN A 39 -11.42 -14.89 -18.46
N HIS A 40 -11.44 -14.54 -17.17
CA HIS A 40 -12.47 -14.89 -16.21
C HIS A 40 -13.09 -13.63 -15.57
N PRO A 41 -14.09 -13.00 -16.22
CA PRO A 41 -14.59 -11.68 -15.84
C PRO A 41 -15.16 -11.63 -14.41
N LYS A 42 -15.80 -12.71 -13.94
CA LYS A 42 -16.29 -12.79 -12.56
C LYS A 42 -15.15 -12.78 -11.53
N ALA A 43 -14.07 -13.53 -11.79
CA ALA A 43 -12.90 -13.58 -10.92
C ALA A 43 -12.14 -12.24 -10.93
N SER A 44 -11.97 -11.63 -12.11
CA SER A 44 -11.37 -10.29 -12.23
C SER A 44 -12.16 -9.22 -11.47
N ASN A 45 -13.49 -9.30 -11.46
CA ASN A 45 -14.32 -8.37 -10.70
C ASN A 45 -14.15 -8.55 -9.18
N VAL A 46 -14.11 -9.78 -8.69
CA VAL A 46 -13.81 -10.05 -7.27
C VAL A 46 -12.42 -9.50 -6.91
N TRP A 47 -11.43 -9.69 -7.78
CA TRP A 47 -10.08 -9.16 -7.59
C TRP A 47 -10.04 -7.63 -7.50
N HIS A 48 -10.81 -6.94 -8.35
CA HIS A 48 -11.02 -5.48 -8.28
C HIS A 48 -11.62 -5.05 -6.95
N VAL A 49 -12.66 -5.75 -6.50
CA VAL A 49 -13.34 -5.42 -5.23
C VAL A 49 -12.38 -5.62 -4.05
N LEU A 50 -11.64 -6.73 -4.01
CA LEU A 50 -10.68 -7.01 -2.95
C LEU A 50 -9.56 -5.95 -2.90
N PHE A 51 -9.01 -5.59 -4.04
CA PHE A 51 -7.99 -4.54 -4.12
C PHE A 51 -8.57 -3.16 -3.72
N GLY A 52 -9.76 -2.82 -4.19
CA GLY A 52 -10.44 -1.57 -3.82
C GLY A 52 -10.71 -1.46 -2.32
N LEU A 53 -11.17 -2.55 -1.69
CA LEU A 53 -11.37 -2.62 -0.23
C LEU A 53 -10.06 -2.47 0.54
N TYR A 54 -9.00 -3.14 0.07
CA TYR A 54 -7.67 -2.97 0.66
C TYR A 54 -7.21 -1.51 0.62
N MET A 55 -7.32 -0.85 -0.53
CA MET A 55 -6.93 0.55 -0.69
C MET A 55 -7.76 1.49 0.19
N LEU A 56 -9.05 1.20 0.35
CA LEU A 56 -9.93 1.96 1.24
C LEU A 56 -9.47 1.85 2.70
N ILE A 57 -9.14 0.63 3.17
CA ILE A 57 -8.64 0.41 4.54
C ILE A 57 -7.32 1.16 4.74
N VAL A 58 -6.37 1.02 3.82
CA VAL A 58 -5.08 1.72 3.89
C VAL A 58 -5.28 3.24 3.94
N PHE A 59 -6.18 3.78 3.12
CA PHE A 59 -6.49 5.20 3.12
C PHE A 59 -7.11 5.67 4.45
N VAL A 60 -8.09 4.93 4.99
CA VAL A 60 -8.70 5.25 6.30
C VAL A 60 -7.67 5.19 7.42
N MET A 61 -6.80 4.19 7.42
CA MET A 61 -5.72 4.07 8.41
C MET A 61 -4.70 5.21 8.26
N GLY A 62 -4.38 5.60 7.02
CA GLY A 62 -3.54 6.76 6.75
C GLY A 62 -4.13 8.06 7.29
N LEU A 63 -5.43 8.28 7.08
CA LEU A 63 -6.15 9.42 7.67
C LEU A 63 -6.19 9.35 9.20
N TYR A 64 -6.42 8.18 9.77
CA TYR A 64 -6.43 8.00 11.22
C TYR A 64 -5.08 8.37 11.83
N VAL A 65 -3.97 7.89 11.28
CA VAL A 65 -2.62 8.25 11.72
C VAL A 65 -2.35 9.74 11.51
N LEU A 66 -2.80 10.34 10.40
CA LEU A 66 -2.58 11.76 10.14
C LEU A 66 -3.31 12.69 11.14
N ILE A 67 -4.49 12.28 11.60
CA ILE A 67 -5.34 13.09 12.48
C ILE A 67 -5.00 12.84 13.96
N TRP A 68 -4.67 11.60 14.32
CA TRP A 68 -4.58 11.15 15.72
C TRP A 68 -3.22 10.56 16.13
N GLY A 69 -2.32 10.31 15.17
CA GLY A 69 -0.95 9.81 15.41
C GLY A 69 0.08 10.92 15.49
#